data_AF-A0A1L8CGL7-F1
#
_entry.id   AF-A0A1L8CGL7-F1
#
_cell.length_a   1.000
_cell.length_b   1.000
_cell.length_c   1.000
_cell.angle_alpha   90.00
_cell.angle_beta   90.00
_cell.angle_gamma   90.00
#
_symmetry.space_group_name_H-M   'P 1'
#
loop_
_entity.id
_entity.type
_entity.pdbx_description
1 polymer ?
#
loop_
_entity_poly.entity_id
_entity_poly.type
_entity_poly.pdbx_seq_one_letter_code
_entity_poly.pdbx_strand_id
1 'polypeptide(L)'
;MKKLRNLFLLLTIVAMLISLPSIDFGIKVSADANSSSNIIDDKDPEAIDGDASKPNEGTQKTGDKFNDNKTISDSINTDGIATTTSDNAYVDNNTKYHIIDTKLPKMTPTWGNYTHVRNMDVPSNYTSIDSINTGSTTFKTKWFLPEGFHVSPEEHGNYQGGIIANNSIYFVESAGTNTNKGAIVKIGLDALDKLGIDDSTQQNILAKVFNFFNRNSAYGSDHSKSLSDFIINTDVYRKDNSNIQTKIANMKKTIAAANLKVKTNQKTFNNAAKQAKKKLAKTIKTNRKAVKKLKKKHVKTRAIKKQIVKLNKAYKKLNAKKKNLSKLAPKSFKTYNRVKKAQAKLITKDNKQINAWNAKIDHNNREIDRIGQRNDLFSKYFDLSKLLTISPVTNIGHGQTLSYNPSNNHVYLAQDDKLGVVGDDFYNQVTEMDAEKMNPVHVYRFKLNNKGHYYAIHTLTFDNDGNAYFGVRGGPKKMKGTYTLFHGTMNESGIQFTPVKGLVKWPGSFNQGVTYNRNNNRLYLLSNDMIISIPVDEVKNDNIQPQDVHYTTFGTNREFESLSFDSSGYGYLVVLWRSEVLKSTTPID
;
A
#
# COMPACT_ATOMS: atom_id res chain seq x y z
N MET A 1 23.06 35.43 24.92
CA MET A 1 22.39 34.14 25.19
C MET A 1 21.01 33.97 24.54
N LYS A 2 20.08 34.94 24.57
CA LYS A 2 18.76 34.82 23.89
C LYS A 2 18.84 34.66 22.35
N LYS A 3 19.78 35.33 21.67
CA LYS A 3 19.97 35.20 20.21
C LYS A 3 20.52 33.82 19.79
N LEU A 4 21.44 33.23 20.57
CA LEU A 4 21.96 31.88 20.33
C LEU A 4 20.88 30.80 20.53
N ARG A 5 19.99 30.98 21.51
CA ARG A 5 18.87 30.07 21.78
C ARG A 5 17.81 30.10 20.68
N ASN A 6 17.54 31.26 20.09
CA ASN A 6 16.63 31.40 18.96
C ASN A 6 17.21 30.82 17.67
N LEU A 7 18.53 30.94 17.46
CA LEU A 7 19.21 30.34 16.30
C LEU A 7 19.25 28.80 16.40
N PHE A 8 19.50 28.26 17.60
CA PHE A 8 19.48 26.82 17.84
C PHE A 8 18.07 26.22 17.70
N LEU A 9 17.03 26.95 18.16
CA LEU A 9 15.62 26.59 17.90
C LEU A 9 15.34 26.58 16.40
N LEU A 10 15.77 27.61 15.66
CA LEU A 10 15.55 27.70 14.21
C LEU A 10 16.22 26.57 13.44
N LEU A 11 17.45 26.17 13.81
CA LEU A 11 18.14 25.02 13.20
C LEU A 11 17.50 23.66 13.56
N THR A 12 16.98 23.50 14.79
CA THR A 12 16.22 22.28 15.13
C THR A 12 14.82 22.26 14.49
N ILE A 13 14.25 23.42 14.20
CA ILE A 13 12.98 23.59 13.47
C ILE A 13 13.15 23.17 12.00
N VAL A 14 14.25 23.56 11.35
CA VAL A 14 14.58 23.08 9.99
C VAL A 14 14.77 21.56 9.99
N ALA A 15 15.53 21.00 10.94
CA ALA A 15 15.74 19.56 11.05
C ALA A 15 14.48 18.72 11.40
N MET A 16 13.49 19.27 12.11
CA MET A 16 12.22 18.56 12.41
C MET A 16 11.20 18.69 11.28
N LEU A 17 11.16 19.83 10.59
CA LEU A 17 10.42 19.94 9.33
C LEU A 17 10.94 18.89 8.34
N ILE A 18 12.25 18.64 8.31
CA ILE A 18 12.93 17.61 7.49
C ILE A 18 12.53 16.14 7.79
N SER A 19 11.81 15.88 8.90
CA SER A 19 11.37 14.52 9.28
C SER A 19 9.87 14.24 9.08
N LEU A 20 9.09 15.27 8.76
CA LEU A 20 7.92 15.13 7.89
C LEU A 20 8.46 15.19 6.46
N PRO A 21 7.75 14.78 5.39
CA PRO A 21 8.17 15.18 4.04
C PRO A 21 8.17 16.73 3.94
N SER A 22 9.30 17.36 4.29
CA SER A 22 9.66 18.76 4.06
C SER A 22 9.93 18.94 2.57
N ILE A 23 9.44 19.99 1.90
CA ILE A 23 9.96 21.35 2.00
C ILE A 23 11.48 21.35 1.86
N ASP A 24 11.96 21.25 0.62
CA ASP A 24 13.21 21.90 0.24
C ASP A 24 12.96 22.93 -0.86
N PHE A 25 13.81 23.94 -0.84
CA PHE A 25 13.65 25.28 -1.37
C PHE A 25 14.05 25.40 -2.84
N GLY A 26 13.17 26.00 -3.63
CA GLY A 26 13.58 26.95 -4.67
C GLY A 26 13.59 26.43 -6.10
N ILE A 27 12.56 26.79 -6.85
CA ILE A 27 12.78 27.45 -8.15
C ILE A 27 11.90 28.70 -8.16
N LYS A 28 12.53 29.89 -8.15
CA LYS A 28 11.87 31.09 -8.67
C LYS A 28 11.88 30.95 -10.19
N VAL A 29 10.77 30.52 -10.77
CA VAL A 29 10.49 30.87 -12.17
C VAL A 29 9.48 32.00 -12.14
N SER A 30 9.85 33.11 -12.79
CA SER A 30 8.99 34.27 -12.99
C SER A 30 7.73 33.84 -13.73
N ALA A 31 6.59 33.79 -13.06
CA ALA A 31 5.29 33.66 -13.70
C ALA A 31 4.88 35.02 -14.25
N ASP A 32 4.79 35.13 -15.57
CA ASP A 32 4.09 36.25 -16.20
C ASP A 32 2.62 36.19 -15.78
N ALA A 33 2.21 37.19 -15.02
CA ALA A 33 0.86 37.38 -14.56
C ALA A 33 -0.04 37.78 -15.74
N ASN A 34 -0.94 36.89 -16.14
CA ASN A 34 -2.27 37.26 -16.64
C ASN A 34 -3.20 36.04 -16.60
N SER A 35 -3.92 35.92 -15.48
CA SER A 35 -4.95 34.91 -15.26
C SER A 35 -6.27 35.32 -15.92
N SER A 36 -6.52 34.74 -17.09
CA SER A 36 -7.87 34.32 -17.45
C SER A 36 -7.89 32.80 -17.47
N SER A 37 -8.89 32.22 -16.82
CA SER A 37 -9.15 30.78 -16.75
C SER A 37 -9.27 30.20 -18.16
N ASN A 38 -8.15 29.71 -18.70
CA ASN A 38 -8.13 29.01 -19.97
C ASN A 38 -8.27 27.52 -19.69
N ILE A 39 -9.38 27.01 -20.18
CA ILE A 39 -9.70 25.61 -20.40
C ILE A 39 -8.44 24.90 -20.93
N ILE A 40 -8.01 23.86 -20.22
CA ILE A 40 -6.97 22.93 -20.66
C ILE A 40 -7.52 22.24 -21.92
N ASP A 41 -6.99 22.62 -23.08
CA ASP A 41 -7.45 22.13 -24.38
C ASP A 41 -6.48 21.04 -24.88
N ASP A 42 -6.63 19.80 -24.37
CA ASP A 42 -5.95 18.60 -24.88
C ASP A 42 -6.60 18.11 -26.18
N LYS A 43 -6.82 19.03 -27.13
CA LYS A 43 -7.47 18.75 -28.41
C LYS A 43 -6.53 18.17 -29.46
N ASP A 44 -5.24 18.00 -29.18
CA ASP A 44 -4.36 17.27 -30.08
C ASP A 44 -4.47 15.77 -29.79
N PRO A 45 -5.10 14.99 -30.69
CA PRO A 45 -5.25 13.57 -30.48
C PRO A 45 -3.88 12.93 -30.42
N GLU A 46 -3.59 12.21 -29.33
CA GLU A 46 -2.44 11.31 -29.23
C GLU A 46 -2.59 10.19 -30.27
N ALA A 47 -2.19 10.51 -31.51
CA ALA A 47 -2.40 9.68 -32.67
C ALA A 47 -1.37 8.55 -32.70
N ILE A 48 -1.65 7.51 -31.91
CA ILE A 48 -0.95 6.22 -31.91
C ILE A 48 -1.47 5.40 -33.10
N ASP A 49 -1.09 5.76 -34.33
CA ASP A 49 -1.32 4.90 -35.49
C ASP A 49 -0.03 4.79 -36.31
N GLY A 50 0.51 3.56 -36.38
CA GLY A 50 1.69 3.19 -37.14
C GLY A 50 1.43 3.17 -38.65
N ASP A 51 1.16 4.35 -39.23
CA ASP A 51 1.17 4.52 -40.69
C ASP A 51 2.54 5.04 -41.16
N ALA A 52 3.39 4.12 -41.63
CA ALA A 52 4.67 4.47 -42.25
C ALA A 52 4.55 5.32 -43.54
N SER A 53 3.34 5.58 -44.05
CA SER A 53 3.10 6.47 -45.21
C SER A 53 2.64 7.88 -44.84
N LYS A 54 2.42 8.13 -43.55
CA LYS A 54 2.22 9.46 -42.97
C LYS A 54 2.95 9.47 -41.62
N PRO A 55 4.25 9.81 -41.58
CA PRO A 55 4.85 10.15 -40.30
C PRO A 55 4.03 11.35 -39.82
N ASN A 56 3.12 11.16 -38.86
CA ASN A 56 2.44 12.28 -38.27
C ASN A 56 3.53 13.12 -37.65
N GLU A 57 3.75 14.25 -38.30
CA GLU A 57 4.52 15.38 -37.86
C GLU A 57 4.00 15.78 -36.48
N GLY A 58 4.56 15.17 -35.44
CA GLY A 58 5.07 15.98 -34.34
C GLY A 58 6.20 16.82 -34.92
N THR A 59 5.86 17.83 -35.75
CA THR A 59 6.82 18.80 -36.26
C THR A 59 7.43 19.48 -35.06
N GLN A 60 8.66 19.05 -34.73
CA GLN A 60 9.60 19.83 -33.96
C GLN A 60 9.57 21.26 -34.50
N LYS A 61 9.35 22.24 -33.62
CA LYS A 61 9.81 23.58 -33.93
C LYS A 61 11.34 23.50 -34.02
N THR A 62 11.87 23.84 -35.19
CA THR A 62 13.32 23.99 -35.40
C THR A 62 13.90 24.88 -34.31
N GLY A 63 14.65 24.30 -33.38
CA GLY A 63 15.22 25.02 -32.23
C GLY A 63 15.16 24.27 -30.89
N ASP A 64 14.31 23.25 -30.77
CA ASP A 64 14.30 22.38 -29.58
C ASP A 64 15.59 21.56 -29.56
N LYS A 65 16.50 21.95 -28.67
CA LYS A 65 17.69 21.16 -28.36
C LYS A 65 17.19 19.82 -27.85
N PHE A 66 17.58 18.77 -28.55
CA PHE A 66 17.57 17.38 -28.11
C PHE A 66 17.43 17.26 -26.59
N ASN A 67 16.39 16.60 -26.10
CA ASN A 67 16.59 15.77 -24.92
C ASN A 67 17.29 14.52 -25.44
N ASP A 68 18.57 14.67 -25.80
CA ASP A 68 19.44 13.53 -25.74
C ASP A 68 19.38 13.11 -24.28
N ASN A 69 19.01 11.89 -24.00
CA ASN A 69 18.96 11.38 -22.63
C ASN A 69 20.40 11.23 -22.04
N LYS A 70 21.32 12.14 -22.40
CA LYS A 70 22.70 12.34 -21.98
C LYS A 70 22.83 13.35 -20.85
N THR A 71 21.91 14.31 -20.68
CA THR A 71 21.92 15.23 -19.53
C THR A 71 20.92 14.80 -18.45
N ILE A 72 21.38 13.86 -17.62
CA ILE A 72 20.80 13.34 -16.37
C ILE A 72 20.90 14.40 -15.26
N SER A 73 20.60 15.68 -15.51
CA SER A 73 20.72 16.71 -14.46
C SER A 73 19.46 16.85 -13.59
N ASP A 74 18.31 16.39 -14.10
CA ASP A 74 16.99 16.63 -13.52
C ASP A 74 16.22 15.33 -13.18
N SER A 75 16.86 14.16 -13.31
CA SER A 75 16.30 12.87 -12.89
C SER A 75 16.53 12.63 -11.40
N ILE A 76 15.89 11.59 -10.84
CA ILE A 76 16.34 10.96 -9.60
C ILE A 76 17.87 10.89 -9.65
N ASN A 77 18.54 11.38 -8.62
CA ASN A 77 20.00 11.32 -8.58
C ASN A 77 20.40 9.84 -8.67
N THR A 78 20.98 9.49 -9.80
CA THR A 78 21.44 8.13 -10.12
C THR A 78 22.96 8.03 -10.09
N ASP A 79 23.65 9.07 -9.58
CA ASP A 79 25.09 9.06 -9.39
C ASP A 79 25.47 7.91 -8.46
N GLY A 80 26.29 7.00 -8.99
CA GLY A 80 26.71 5.80 -8.26
C GLY A 80 25.64 4.71 -8.15
N ILE A 81 24.47 4.88 -8.77
CA ILE A 81 23.47 3.82 -8.93
C ILE A 81 23.87 2.92 -10.10
N ALA A 82 23.81 1.62 -9.90
CA ALA A 82 24.16 0.65 -10.93
C ALA A 82 23.23 0.80 -12.14
N THR A 83 23.80 0.66 -13.34
CA THR A 83 23.08 0.85 -14.62
C THR A 83 23.30 -0.35 -15.52
N THR A 84 22.21 -0.92 -16.04
CA THR A 84 22.25 -1.95 -17.10
C THR A 84 21.78 -1.33 -18.40
N THR A 85 22.63 -1.38 -19.43
CA THR A 85 22.34 -0.81 -20.75
C THR A 85 22.28 -1.90 -21.82
N SER A 86 21.31 -1.81 -22.74
CA SER A 86 21.20 -2.68 -23.91
C SER A 86 20.95 -1.87 -25.20
N ASP A 87 21.86 -1.95 -26.17
CA ASP A 87 21.70 -1.29 -27.47
C ASP A 87 20.56 -1.87 -28.32
N ASN A 88 20.15 -3.11 -28.03
CA ASN A 88 18.91 -3.68 -28.54
C ASN A 88 18.39 -4.77 -27.60
N ALA A 89 17.31 -4.49 -26.90
CA ALA A 89 16.58 -5.45 -26.09
C ALA A 89 15.47 -6.17 -26.87
N TYR A 90 15.22 -5.82 -28.13
CA TYR A 90 14.22 -6.51 -28.94
C TYR A 90 14.76 -7.84 -29.46
N VAL A 91 14.02 -8.92 -29.22
CA VAL A 91 14.32 -10.26 -29.72
C VAL A 91 13.23 -10.69 -30.71
N ASP A 92 13.53 -10.67 -32.03
CA ASP A 92 12.64 -11.16 -33.08
C ASP A 92 12.98 -12.61 -33.44
N ASN A 93 12.06 -13.54 -33.20
CA ASN A 93 12.19 -14.94 -33.61
C ASN A 93 11.52 -15.22 -34.97
N ASN A 94 11.55 -14.25 -35.90
CA ASN A 94 10.77 -14.29 -37.14
C ASN A 94 9.26 -14.46 -36.88
N THR A 95 8.75 -13.65 -35.97
CA THR A 95 7.41 -13.78 -35.41
C THR A 95 6.31 -13.69 -36.49
N LYS A 96 5.49 -14.73 -36.59
CA LYS A 96 4.28 -14.75 -37.43
C LYS A 96 3.07 -14.37 -36.59
N TYR A 97 2.66 -13.12 -36.71
CA TYR A 97 1.52 -12.57 -36.00
C TYR A 97 0.18 -13.14 -36.50
N HIS A 98 -0.80 -13.21 -35.61
CA HIS A 98 -2.20 -13.47 -35.94
C HIS A 98 -3.10 -12.66 -35.00
N ILE A 99 -4.32 -12.33 -35.43
CA ILE A 99 -5.31 -11.67 -34.58
C ILE A 99 -6.09 -12.73 -33.82
N ILE A 100 -6.21 -12.58 -32.51
CA ILE A 100 -7.04 -13.45 -31.69
C ILE A 100 -8.51 -13.12 -31.98
N ASP A 101 -9.28 -14.11 -32.43
CA ASP A 101 -10.65 -13.91 -32.88
C ASP A 101 -11.67 -13.91 -31.73
N THR A 102 -11.53 -12.97 -30.79
CA THR A 102 -12.49 -12.78 -29.71
C THR A 102 -13.66 -11.90 -30.15
N LYS A 103 -14.85 -12.15 -29.58
CA LYS A 103 -16.01 -11.27 -29.69
C LYS A 103 -15.71 -9.93 -29.00
N LEU A 104 -16.08 -8.82 -29.64
CA LEU A 104 -15.90 -7.50 -29.05
C LEU A 104 -17.09 -7.11 -28.15
N PRO A 105 -16.84 -6.39 -27.04
CA PRO A 105 -17.88 -5.80 -26.21
C PRO A 105 -18.56 -4.62 -26.92
N LYS A 106 -19.75 -4.26 -26.46
CA LYS A 106 -20.37 -2.97 -26.78
C LYS A 106 -19.65 -1.87 -25.99
N MET A 107 -19.16 -0.86 -26.71
CA MET A 107 -18.62 0.36 -26.11
C MET A 107 -18.57 1.50 -27.10
N THR A 108 -18.49 2.71 -26.57
CA THR A 108 -18.06 3.91 -27.29
C THR A 108 -16.73 4.33 -26.67
N PRO A 109 -15.61 4.31 -27.41
CA PRO A 109 -14.32 4.70 -26.86
C PRO A 109 -14.28 6.18 -26.49
N THR A 110 -13.73 6.49 -25.32
CA THR A 110 -13.60 7.86 -24.79
C THR A 110 -12.23 8.43 -25.16
N TRP A 111 -12.22 9.36 -26.12
CA TRP A 111 -11.01 10.01 -26.68
C TRP A 111 -10.74 11.42 -26.14
N GLY A 112 -11.60 11.92 -25.24
CA GLY A 112 -11.57 13.29 -24.72
C GLY A 112 -12.98 13.75 -24.30
N ASN A 113 -13.14 15.04 -23.97
CA ASN A 113 -14.39 15.63 -23.44
C ASN A 113 -14.91 14.91 -22.18
N TYR A 114 -14.02 14.75 -21.21
CA TYR A 114 -14.28 13.93 -20.04
C TYR A 114 -15.31 14.53 -19.07
N THR A 115 -16.02 13.65 -18.36
CA THR A 115 -16.97 14.01 -17.32
C THR A 115 -16.23 14.54 -16.09
N HIS A 116 -16.55 15.77 -15.67
CA HIS A 116 -15.93 16.40 -14.51
C HIS A 116 -16.76 16.18 -13.23
N VAL A 117 -16.16 15.58 -12.20
CA VAL A 117 -16.80 15.45 -10.89
C VAL A 117 -16.58 16.71 -10.06
N ARG A 118 -17.66 17.44 -9.80
CA ARG A 118 -17.63 18.70 -9.02
C ARG A 118 -17.97 18.51 -7.54
N ASN A 119 -18.85 17.56 -7.23
CA ASN A 119 -19.35 17.35 -5.88
C ASN A 119 -18.70 16.12 -5.23
N MET A 120 -17.74 16.36 -4.34
CA MET A 120 -17.04 15.29 -3.61
C MET A 120 -17.85 14.67 -2.46
N ASP A 121 -19.06 15.15 -2.18
CA ASP A 121 -19.96 14.54 -1.20
C ASP A 121 -20.86 13.46 -1.86
N VAL A 122 -20.72 13.25 -3.18
CA VAL A 122 -21.42 12.19 -3.93
C VAL A 122 -20.38 11.24 -4.54
N PRO A 123 -20.06 10.13 -3.86
CA PRO A 123 -19.15 9.10 -4.36
C PRO A 123 -19.61 8.54 -5.71
N SER A 124 -18.67 8.37 -6.63
CA SER A 124 -18.89 7.71 -7.92
C SER A 124 -19.13 6.22 -7.74
N ASN A 125 -19.99 5.65 -8.59
CA ASN A 125 -20.28 4.22 -8.63
C ASN A 125 -20.53 3.79 -10.08
N TYR A 126 -19.58 3.06 -10.66
CA TYR A 126 -19.60 2.66 -12.06
C TYR A 126 -19.67 1.14 -12.17
N THR A 127 -20.72 0.63 -12.79
CA THR A 127 -20.87 -0.79 -13.13
C THR A 127 -20.60 -0.98 -14.61
N SER A 128 -19.92 -2.07 -14.97
CA SER A 128 -19.63 -2.41 -16.35
C SER A 128 -20.91 -2.46 -17.19
N ILE A 129 -20.88 -1.88 -18.39
CA ILE A 129 -22.00 -1.86 -19.33
C ILE A 129 -22.06 -3.11 -20.21
N ASP A 130 -20.90 -3.76 -20.43
CA ASP A 130 -20.79 -5.04 -21.12
C ASP A 130 -19.57 -5.81 -20.60
N SER A 131 -19.60 -7.14 -20.75
CA SER A 131 -18.50 -8.03 -20.36
C SER A 131 -18.46 -9.26 -21.27
N ILE A 132 -17.26 -9.61 -21.74
CA ILE A 132 -17.02 -10.78 -22.61
C ILE A 132 -16.08 -11.73 -21.89
N ASN A 133 -16.46 -13.00 -21.81
CA ASN A 133 -15.73 -14.09 -21.13
C ASN A 133 -15.49 -13.87 -19.61
N THR A 134 -16.04 -12.81 -19.01
CA THR A 134 -15.91 -12.48 -17.59
C THR A 134 -17.22 -11.94 -17.01
N GLY A 135 -17.30 -11.89 -15.68
CA GLY A 135 -18.42 -11.32 -14.94
C GLY A 135 -18.42 -9.79 -14.92
N SER A 136 -19.55 -9.22 -14.50
CA SER A 136 -19.67 -7.77 -14.31
C SER A 136 -18.74 -7.27 -13.21
N THR A 137 -18.16 -6.09 -13.42
CA THR A 137 -17.33 -5.40 -12.42
C THR A 137 -17.99 -4.08 -12.03
N THR A 138 -18.02 -3.78 -10.73
CA THR A 138 -18.45 -2.48 -10.20
C THR A 138 -17.30 -1.83 -9.44
N PHE A 139 -17.03 -0.57 -9.74
CA PHE A 139 -16.10 0.30 -9.04
C PHE A 139 -16.85 1.37 -8.25
N LYS A 140 -16.41 1.63 -7.02
CA LYS A 140 -16.92 2.72 -6.17
C LYS A 140 -15.80 3.62 -5.72
N THR A 141 -16.06 4.92 -5.60
CA THR A 141 -15.08 5.83 -5.00
C THR A 141 -14.67 5.31 -3.64
N LYS A 142 -13.36 5.13 -3.48
CA LYS A 142 -12.72 4.87 -2.21
C LYS A 142 -12.27 6.20 -1.62
N TRP A 143 -11.53 6.99 -2.40
CA TRP A 143 -11.04 8.30 -1.99
C TRP A 143 -11.07 9.32 -3.12
N PHE A 144 -11.42 10.57 -2.79
CA PHE A 144 -11.07 11.72 -3.61
C PHE A 144 -9.65 12.17 -3.26
N LEU A 145 -8.83 12.33 -4.30
CA LEU A 145 -7.46 12.81 -4.16
C LEU A 145 -7.43 14.34 -4.16
N PRO A 146 -6.46 14.96 -3.47
CA PRO A 146 -6.29 16.41 -3.51
C PRO A 146 -5.84 16.88 -4.89
N GLU A 147 -5.90 18.19 -5.12
CA GLU A 147 -5.32 18.83 -6.30
C GLU A 147 -3.80 18.77 -6.29
N GLY A 148 -3.20 18.38 -5.18
CA GLY A 148 -1.79 18.05 -5.08
C GLY A 148 -1.44 17.79 -3.63
N PHE A 149 -0.51 16.87 -3.39
CA PHE A 149 0.13 16.69 -2.09
C PHE A 149 1.30 17.66 -1.93
N HIS A 150 1.98 18.04 -3.02
CA HIS A 150 3.18 18.89 -2.97
C HIS A 150 3.27 19.98 -4.05
N VAL A 151 2.43 19.96 -5.10
CA VAL A 151 2.54 20.89 -6.25
C VAL A 151 1.66 22.14 -6.11
N SER A 152 1.91 23.19 -6.90
CA SER A 152 1.07 24.41 -6.88
C SER A 152 -0.31 24.22 -7.51
N PRO A 153 -1.33 25.05 -7.18
CA PRO A 153 -2.55 25.13 -7.95
C PRO A 153 -2.27 25.37 -9.43
N GLU A 154 -1.26 26.13 -9.84
CA GLU A 154 -1.01 26.25 -11.28
C GLU A 154 -0.48 24.93 -11.92
N GLU A 155 -0.07 23.97 -11.11
CA GLU A 155 0.59 22.69 -11.47
C GLU A 155 -0.31 21.46 -11.18
N HIS A 156 -1.63 21.66 -11.10
CA HIS A 156 -2.68 20.75 -10.57
C HIS A 156 -2.61 19.24 -10.91
N GLY A 157 -2.87 18.42 -9.88
CA GLY A 157 -3.99 17.44 -9.80
C GLY A 157 -3.91 16.22 -10.69
N ASN A 158 -2.87 16.13 -11.50
CA ASN A 158 -2.71 15.15 -12.54
C ASN A 158 -1.93 13.94 -12.00
N TYR A 159 -2.68 12.98 -11.45
CA TYR A 159 -2.10 11.71 -11.01
C TYR A 159 -2.00 10.77 -12.20
N GLN A 160 -0.84 10.79 -12.83
CA GLN A 160 -0.61 10.06 -14.08
C GLN A 160 -0.46 8.55 -13.85
N GLY A 161 -0.09 8.10 -12.65
CA GLY A 161 0.10 6.67 -12.39
C GLY A 161 -0.23 6.28 -10.96
N GLY A 162 -0.48 5.00 -10.73
CA GLY A 162 -0.85 4.49 -9.42
C GLY A 162 -0.69 2.99 -9.26
N ILE A 163 -0.08 2.58 -8.13
CA ILE A 163 0.09 1.16 -7.79
C ILE A 163 -0.23 0.87 -6.32
N ILE A 164 -0.59 -0.38 -6.04
CA ILE A 164 -0.69 -0.94 -4.70
C ILE A 164 0.49 -1.88 -4.50
N ALA A 165 1.29 -1.63 -3.46
CA ALA A 165 2.38 -2.50 -3.05
C ALA A 165 2.61 -2.42 -1.54
N ASN A 166 2.95 -3.53 -0.89
CA ASN A 166 3.31 -3.56 0.54
C ASN A 166 2.36 -2.79 1.46
N ASN A 167 1.06 -3.04 1.30
CA ASN A 167 0.02 -2.35 2.07
C ASN A 167 0.10 -0.82 1.99
N SER A 168 0.57 -0.31 0.86
CA SER A 168 0.68 1.11 0.54
C SER A 168 0.11 1.33 -0.87
N ILE A 169 -0.43 2.52 -1.09
CA ILE A 169 -0.73 3.04 -2.42
C ILE A 169 0.35 4.06 -2.80
N TYR A 170 0.76 4.04 -4.06
CA TYR A 170 1.72 4.97 -4.63
C TYR A 170 1.04 5.69 -5.78
N PHE A 171 1.30 6.98 -5.92
CA PHE A 171 0.83 7.77 -7.05
C PHE A 171 2.01 8.50 -7.69
N VAL A 172 1.97 8.64 -9.01
CA VAL A 172 2.82 9.60 -9.71
C VAL A 172 2.04 10.91 -9.80
N GLU A 173 2.43 11.89 -9.01
CA GLU A 173 1.89 13.25 -9.05
C GLU A 173 2.73 14.07 -10.05
N SER A 174 2.11 14.50 -11.15
CA SER A 174 2.76 15.37 -12.14
C SER A 174 2.76 16.83 -11.65
N ALA A 175 3.82 17.57 -12.00
CA ALA A 175 3.94 19.01 -11.80
C ALA A 175 3.25 19.83 -12.91
N GLY A 176 2.37 19.19 -13.69
CA GLY A 176 1.60 19.82 -14.76
C GLY A 176 1.98 19.34 -16.16
N THR A 177 1.13 19.66 -17.13
CA THR A 177 1.25 19.24 -18.52
C THR A 177 2.57 19.69 -19.15
N ASN A 178 3.21 18.81 -19.94
CA ASN A 178 4.46 19.06 -20.68
C ASN A 178 5.71 19.35 -19.82
N THR A 179 5.66 19.14 -18.51
CA THR A 179 6.84 19.33 -17.65
C THR A 179 7.72 18.08 -17.58
N ASN A 180 7.14 16.90 -17.79
CA ASN A 180 7.70 15.58 -17.49
C ASN A 180 8.29 15.46 -16.08
N LYS A 181 7.91 16.37 -15.17
CA LYS A 181 8.43 16.45 -13.80
C LYS A 181 7.30 16.14 -12.84
N GLY A 182 7.66 15.51 -11.72
CA GLY A 182 6.70 15.14 -10.70
C GLY A 182 7.33 14.42 -9.54
N ALA A 183 6.51 13.90 -8.65
CA ALA A 183 6.94 13.16 -7.48
C ALA A 183 6.11 11.89 -7.31
N ILE A 184 6.68 10.90 -6.63
CA ILE A 184 5.94 9.72 -6.21
C ILE A 184 5.45 9.93 -4.79
N VAL A 185 4.13 9.89 -4.61
CA VAL A 185 3.46 9.97 -3.32
C VAL A 185 3.11 8.58 -2.85
N LYS A 186 3.68 8.15 -1.73
CA LYS A 186 3.37 6.88 -1.07
C LYS A 186 2.53 7.12 0.18
N ILE A 187 1.47 6.34 0.34
CA ILE A 187 0.56 6.39 1.49
C ILE A 187 0.29 4.97 2.02
N GLY A 188 0.49 4.74 3.31
CA GLY A 188 0.20 3.45 3.94
C GLY A 188 -1.30 3.19 4.13
N LEU A 189 -1.83 2.11 3.56
CA LEU A 189 -3.26 1.75 3.61
C LEU A 189 -3.76 1.50 5.04
N ASP A 190 -3.05 0.70 5.84
CA ASP A 190 -3.38 0.45 7.26
C ASP A 190 -3.51 1.74 8.08
N ALA A 191 -2.71 2.75 7.71
CA ALA A 191 -2.69 4.00 8.43
C ALA A 191 -3.89 4.88 8.08
N LEU A 192 -4.31 4.85 6.82
CA LEU A 192 -5.57 5.44 6.36
C LEU A 192 -6.78 4.75 7.04
N ASP A 193 -6.79 3.42 7.10
CA ASP A 193 -7.84 2.65 7.78
C ASP A 193 -7.97 3.03 9.26
N LYS A 194 -6.84 3.20 9.97
CA LYS A 194 -6.82 3.63 11.38
C LYS A 194 -7.38 5.03 11.60
N LEU A 195 -7.28 5.90 10.60
CA LEU A 195 -7.87 7.23 10.64
C LEU A 195 -9.37 7.23 10.29
N GLY A 196 -9.92 6.07 9.87
CA GLY A 196 -11.33 5.93 9.53
C GLY A 196 -11.72 6.61 8.23
N ILE A 197 -10.75 6.91 7.36
CA ILE A 197 -11.02 7.66 6.11
C ILE A 197 -11.78 6.82 5.06
N ASP A 198 -11.77 5.51 5.26
CA ASP A 198 -12.53 4.54 4.47
C ASP A 198 -14.03 4.52 4.82
N ASP A 199 -14.45 5.25 5.86
CA ASP A 199 -15.87 5.52 6.09
C ASP A 199 -16.43 6.30 4.90
N SER A 200 -17.60 5.87 4.39
CA SER A 200 -18.35 6.55 3.32
C SER A 200 -18.54 8.05 3.53
N THR A 201 -18.51 8.52 4.78
CA THR A 201 -18.65 9.94 5.14
C THR A 201 -17.32 10.73 5.09
N GLN A 202 -16.18 10.05 4.93
CA GLN A 202 -14.84 10.64 4.97
C GLN A 202 -14.03 10.43 3.68
N GLN A 203 -14.63 9.90 2.62
CA GLN A 203 -13.93 9.60 1.36
C GLN A 203 -13.28 10.83 0.70
N ASN A 204 -13.75 12.04 1.03
CA ASN A 204 -13.18 13.29 0.53
C ASN A 204 -12.21 13.97 1.50
N ILE A 205 -11.83 13.33 2.60
CA ILE A 205 -11.02 13.97 3.64
C ILE A 205 -9.60 14.26 3.17
N LEU A 206 -9.00 13.39 2.35
CA LEU A 206 -7.69 13.63 1.74
C LEU A 206 -7.74 14.91 0.90
N ALA A 207 -8.68 14.99 -0.05
CA ALA A 207 -8.89 16.18 -0.85
C ALA A 207 -9.16 17.43 -0.01
N LYS A 208 -10.12 17.38 0.93
CA LYS A 208 -10.48 18.51 1.79
C LYS A 208 -9.29 19.04 2.58
N VAL A 209 -8.53 18.14 3.23
CA VAL A 209 -7.42 18.52 4.09
C VAL A 209 -6.28 19.12 3.26
N PHE A 210 -5.77 18.43 2.25
CA PHE A 210 -4.59 18.91 1.51
C PHE A 210 -4.90 20.14 0.64
N ASN A 211 -6.11 20.25 0.08
CA ASN A 211 -6.50 21.45 -0.65
C ASN A 211 -6.62 22.67 0.29
N PHE A 212 -7.12 22.47 1.51
CA PHE A 212 -7.28 23.55 2.49
C PHE A 212 -5.93 24.16 2.93
N PHE A 213 -4.87 23.36 3.00
CA PHE A 213 -3.51 23.80 3.31
C PHE A 213 -2.61 23.92 2.09
N ASN A 214 -3.16 23.98 0.89
CA ASN A 214 -2.34 24.13 -0.30
C ASN A 214 -1.67 25.51 -0.29
N ARG A 215 -0.38 25.55 0.10
CA ARG A 215 0.44 26.76 0.26
C ARG A 215 0.55 27.62 -0.98
N ASN A 216 0.36 26.98 -2.13
CA ASN A 216 0.52 27.61 -3.41
C ASN A 216 -0.81 28.27 -3.88
N SER A 217 -1.88 28.17 -3.08
CA SER A 217 -3.05 29.05 -3.19
C SER A 217 -2.95 30.18 -2.15
N ALA A 218 -3.40 31.40 -2.49
CA ALA A 218 -3.42 32.51 -1.52
C ALA A 218 -4.23 32.15 -0.26
N TYR A 219 -5.36 31.46 -0.45
CA TYR A 219 -6.19 30.94 0.64
C TYR A 219 -5.44 29.91 1.50
N GLY A 220 -4.82 28.89 0.92
CA GLY A 220 -4.12 27.85 1.67
C GLY A 220 -2.78 28.30 2.29
N SER A 221 -2.16 29.36 1.78
CA SER A 221 -0.94 29.96 2.36
C SER A 221 -1.19 30.52 3.77
N ASP A 222 -2.28 31.29 3.96
CA ASP A 222 -2.66 31.83 5.27
C ASP A 222 -3.00 30.73 6.28
N HIS A 223 -3.69 29.68 5.82
CA HIS A 223 -4.01 28.51 6.64
C HIS A 223 -2.75 27.70 7.00
N SER A 224 -1.77 27.62 6.10
CA SER A 224 -0.50 26.93 6.34
C SER A 224 0.37 27.61 7.39
N LYS A 225 0.33 28.94 7.47
CA LYS A 225 0.95 29.70 8.57
C LYS A 225 0.29 29.36 9.90
N SER A 226 -1.04 29.38 9.94
CA SER A 226 -1.82 29.02 11.14
C SER A 226 -1.60 27.56 11.57
N LEU A 227 -1.44 26.65 10.61
CA LEU A 227 -1.07 25.25 10.85
C LEU A 227 0.32 25.14 11.47
N SER A 228 1.29 25.92 10.99
CA SER A 228 2.65 25.95 11.54
C SER A 228 2.64 26.40 13.00
N ASP A 229 1.90 27.45 13.32
CA ASP A 229 1.71 27.91 14.71
C ASP A 229 1.04 26.82 15.56
N PHE A 230 0.02 26.13 15.04
CA PHE A 230 -0.61 25.01 15.72
C PHE A 230 0.38 23.88 16.02
N ILE A 231 1.19 23.46 15.05
CA ILE A 231 2.20 22.41 15.23
C ILE A 231 3.18 22.83 16.34
N ILE A 232 3.72 24.04 16.27
CA ILE A 232 4.68 24.57 17.25
C ILE A 232 4.05 24.63 18.65
N ASN A 233 2.84 25.18 18.77
CA ASN A 233 2.18 25.37 20.06
C ASN A 233 1.68 24.05 20.67
N THR A 234 1.45 23.01 19.86
CA THR A 234 1.01 21.70 20.34
C THR A 234 2.14 20.70 20.56
N ASP A 235 3.34 20.95 20.04
CA ASP A 235 4.49 20.03 20.07
C ASP A 235 4.83 19.55 21.49
N VAL A 236 4.81 20.45 22.49
CA VAL A 236 5.11 20.11 23.89
C VAL A 236 4.15 19.05 24.44
N TYR A 237 2.85 19.18 24.15
CA TYR A 237 1.82 18.23 24.59
C TYR A 237 1.93 16.91 23.85
N ARG A 238 2.24 16.95 22.55
CA ARG A 238 2.41 15.76 21.70
C ARG A 238 3.64 14.94 22.10
N LYS A 239 4.77 15.60 22.38
CA LYS A 239 5.99 14.96 22.90
C LYS A 239 5.76 14.33 24.27
N ASP A 240 5.06 15.03 25.16
CA ASP A 240 4.68 14.47 26.46
C ASP A 240 3.78 13.23 26.30
N ASN A 241 2.78 13.29 25.41
CA ASN A 241 1.92 12.14 25.10
C ASN A 241 2.71 10.93 24.58
N SER A 242 3.62 11.13 23.62
CA SER A 242 4.47 10.05 23.08
C SER A 242 5.33 9.39 24.16
N ASN A 243 5.93 10.21 25.04
CA ASN A 243 6.70 9.74 26.18
C ASN A 243 5.84 8.95 27.18
N ILE A 244 4.64 9.44 27.48
CA ILE A 244 3.69 8.78 28.38
C ILE A 244 3.21 7.45 27.78
N GLN A 245 2.87 7.41 26.49
CA GLN A 245 2.46 6.18 25.82
C GLN A 245 3.55 5.10 25.85
N THR A 246 4.81 5.49 25.63
CA THR A 246 5.96 4.59 25.76
C THR A 246 6.06 4.00 27.18
N LYS A 247 5.86 4.84 28.21
CA LYS A 247 5.84 4.40 29.61
C LYS A 247 4.66 3.44 29.89
N ILE A 248 3.46 3.73 29.36
CA ILE A 248 2.28 2.85 29.46
C ILE A 248 2.57 1.49 28.82
N ALA A 249 3.13 1.46 27.60
CA ALA A 249 3.45 0.24 26.88
C ALA A 249 4.44 -0.64 27.66
N ASN A 250 5.50 -0.04 28.21
CA ASN A 250 6.47 -0.74 29.04
C ASN A 250 5.83 -1.31 30.32
N MET A 251 4.94 -0.56 30.97
CA MET A 251 4.26 -1.04 32.17
C MET A 251 3.21 -2.13 31.87
N LYS A 252 2.52 -2.07 30.72
CA LYS A 252 1.65 -3.17 30.26
C LYS A 252 2.46 -4.47 30.05
N LYS A 253 3.69 -4.40 29.53
CA LYS A 253 4.60 -5.55 29.44
C LYS A 253 4.94 -6.12 30.83
N THR A 254 5.22 -5.25 31.82
CA THR A 254 5.45 -5.67 33.22
C THR A 254 4.24 -6.37 33.83
N ILE A 255 3.03 -5.84 33.61
CA ILE A 255 1.77 -6.48 34.06
C ILE A 255 1.57 -7.85 33.39
N ALA A 256 1.84 -7.96 32.08
CA ALA A 256 1.76 -9.23 31.37
C ALA A 256 2.72 -10.28 31.95
N ALA A 257 3.97 -9.88 32.24
CA ALA A 257 4.96 -10.74 32.89
C ALA A 257 4.54 -11.16 34.31
N ALA A 258 3.97 -10.23 35.10
CA ALA A 258 3.43 -10.51 36.43
C ALA A 258 2.29 -11.54 36.38
N ASN A 259 1.36 -11.39 35.43
CA ASN A 259 0.26 -12.33 35.20
C ASN A 259 0.78 -13.71 34.78
N LEU A 260 1.77 -13.77 33.88
CA LEU A 260 2.41 -15.02 33.48
C LEU A 260 3.04 -15.74 34.68
N LYS A 261 3.71 -15.00 35.57
CA LYS A 261 4.31 -15.56 36.80
C LYS A 261 3.26 -16.17 37.74
N VAL A 262 2.10 -15.53 37.88
CA VAL A 262 0.96 -16.08 38.65
C VAL A 262 0.44 -17.36 37.99
N LYS A 263 0.21 -17.35 36.67
CA LYS A 263 -0.28 -18.50 35.90
C LYS A 263 0.65 -19.71 35.99
N THR A 264 1.95 -19.49 35.88
CA THR A 264 2.98 -20.54 36.03
C THR A 264 2.95 -21.16 37.43
N ASN A 265 2.91 -20.34 38.49
CA ASN A 265 2.85 -20.85 39.86
C ASN A 265 1.53 -21.59 40.16
N GLN A 266 0.43 -21.14 39.55
CA GLN A 266 -0.86 -21.84 39.64
C GLN A 266 -0.79 -23.22 38.97
N LYS A 267 -0.18 -23.32 37.78
CA LYS A 267 0.04 -24.60 37.08
C LYS A 267 0.89 -25.55 37.93
N THR A 268 1.97 -25.06 38.53
CA THR A 268 2.82 -25.84 39.45
C THR A 268 2.04 -26.35 40.66
N PHE A 269 1.24 -25.50 41.30
CA PHE A 269 0.36 -25.91 42.41
C PHE A 269 -0.65 -26.99 41.99
N ASN A 270 -1.34 -26.78 40.85
CA ASN A 270 -2.33 -27.73 40.33
C ASN A 270 -1.70 -29.09 40.01
N ASN A 271 -0.51 -29.11 39.41
CA ASN A 271 0.23 -30.33 39.11
C ASN A 271 0.64 -31.07 40.39
N ALA A 272 1.20 -30.36 41.37
CA ALA A 272 1.57 -30.94 42.66
C ALA A 272 0.35 -31.51 43.39
N ALA A 273 -0.77 -30.80 43.39
CA ALA A 273 -2.02 -31.27 43.99
C ALA A 273 -2.60 -32.48 43.26
N LYS A 274 -2.54 -32.53 41.92
CA LYS A 274 -2.96 -33.69 41.11
C LYS A 274 -2.12 -34.94 41.42
N GLN A 275 -0.79 -34.80 41.50
CA GLN A 275 0.11 -35.89 41.88
C GLN A 275 -0.16 -36.39 43.31
N ALA A 276 -0.31 -35.47 44.27
CA ALA A 276 -0.66 -35.80 45.65
C ALA A 276 -2.02 -36.52 45.75
N LYS A 277 -3.02 -36.08 44.98
CA LYS A 277 -4.35 -36.72 44.88
C LYS A 277 -4.23 -38.14 44.33
N LYS A 278 -3.40 -38.37 43.29
CA LYS A 278 -3.14 -39.70 42.71
C LYS A 278 -2.48 -40.64 43.72
N LYS A 279 -1.43 -40.18 44.43
CA LYS A 279 -0.77 -40.94 45.50
C LYS A 279 -1.76 -41.31 46.62
N LEU A 280 -2.54 -40.34 47.09
CA LEU A 280 -3.54 -40.54 48.13
C LEU A 280 -4.64 -41.53 47.71
N ALA A 281 -5.12 -41.46 46.47
CA ALA A 281 -6.09 -42.40 45.92
C ALA A 281 -5.55 -43.84 45.88
N LYS A 282 -4.27 -44.03 45.55
CA LYS A 282 -3.60 -45.35 45.60
C LYS A 282 -3.59 -45.89 47.02
N THR A 283 -3.19 -45.09 48.02
CA THR A 283 -3.22 -45.48 49.45
C THR A 283 -4.63 -45.84 49.93
N ILE A 284 -5.63 -45.05 49.55
CA ILE A 284 -7.04 -45.33 49.88
C ILE A 284 -7.49 -46.67 49.29
N LYS A 285 -7.13 -46.97 48.04
CA LYS A 285 -7.43 -48.25 47.38
C LYS A 285 -6.76 -49.43 48.12
N THR A 286 -5.50 -49.28 48.51
CA THR A 286 -4.77 -50.28 49.30
C THR A 286 -5.42 -50.54 50.66
N ASN A 287 -5.77 -49.49 51.41
CA ASN A 287 -6.45 -49.63 52.70
C ASN A 287 -7.82 -50.32 52.56
N ARG A 288 -8.59 -49.99 51.52
CA ARG A 288 -9.85 -50.69 51.21
C ARG A 288 -9.65 -52.18 50.93
N LYS A 289 -8.62 -52.54 50.16
CA LYS A 289 -8.27 -53.95 49.90
C LYS A 289 -7.87 -54.68 51.18
N ALA A 290 -7.05 -54.05 52.03
CA ALA A 290 -6.63 -54.63 53.32
C ALA A 290 -7.83 -54.87 54.26
N VAL A 291 -8.76 -53.91 54.36
CA VAL A 291 -10.00 -54.08 55.13
C VAL A 291 -10.86 -55.21 54.58
N LYS A 292 -11.02 -55.31 53.25
CA LYS A 292 -11.74 -56.44 52.62
C LYS A 292 -11.10 -57.79 52.95
N LYS A 293 -9.76 -57.90 52.90
CA LYS A 293 -9.03 -59.15 53.23
C LYS A 293 -9.20 -59.54 54.70
N LEU A 294 -9.11 -58.57 55.62
CA LEU A 294 -9.32 -58.80 57.05
C LEU A 294 -10.75 -59.22 57.38
N LYS A 295 -11.77 -58.70 56.67
CA LYS A 295 -13.17 -59.10 56.85
C LYS A 295 -13.49 -60.53 56.39
N LYS A 296 -12.71 -61.10 55.46
CA LYS A 296 -12.90 -62.46 54.91
C LYS A 296 -12.29 -63.59 55.75
N LYS A 297 -11.50 -63.30 56.80
CA LYS A 297 -10.95 -64.36 57.67
C LYS A 297 -12.07 -65.00 58.52
N HIS A 298 -12.14 -66.33 58.52
CA HIS A 298 -13.16 -67.13 59.21
C HIS A 298 -13.12 -66.96 60.75
N VAL A 299 -11.94 -66.80 61.35
CA VAL A 299 -11.78 -66.56 62.80
C VAL A 299 -11.49 -65.08 63.06
N LYS A 300 -12.42 -64.35 63.71
CA LYS A 300 -12.31 -62.91 64.01
C LYS A 300 -11.82 -62.67 65.44
N THR A 301 -10.51 -62.68 65.65
CA THR A 301 -9.91 -62.31 66.94
C THR A 301 -10.12 -60.82 67.27
N ARG A 302 -10.07 -60.48 68.58
CA ARG A 302 -10.18 -59.08 69.08
C ARG A 302 -9.15 -58.15 68.43
N ALA A 303 -7.96 -58.67 68.12
CA ALA A 303 -6.90 -57.96 67.40
C ALA A 303 -7.33 -57.55 65.98
N ILE A 304 -7.98 -58.44 65.22
CA ILE A 304 -8.48 -58.17 63.85
C ILE A 304 -9.54 -57.06 63.88
N LYS A 305 -10.48 -57.09 64.84
CA LYS A 305 -11.50 -56.04 65.01
C LYS A 305 -10.87 -54.67 65.27
N LYS A 306 -9.90 -54.57 66.20
CA LYS A 306 -9.15 -53.31 66.46
C LYS A 306 -8.45 -52.79 65.20
N GLN A 307 -7.84 -53.68 64.41
CA GLN A 307 -7.13 -53.30 63.19
C GLN A 307 -8.07 -52.74 62.10
N ILE A 308 -9.26 -53.32 61.93
CA ILE A 308 -10.29 -52.81 61.01
C ILE A 308 -10.76 -51.41 61.42
N VAL A 309 -11.02 -51.18 62.71
CA VAL A 309 -11.43 -49.85 63.22
C VAL A 309 -10.35 -48.81 62.94
N LYS A 310 -9.07 -49.13 63.21
CA LYS A 310 -7.92 -48.25 62.95
C LYS A 310 -7.83 -47.88 61.46
N LEU A 311 -7.96 -48.87 60.56
CA LEU A 311 -7.93 -48.65 59.10
C LEU A 311 -9.12 -47.83 58.60
N ASN A 312 -10.33 -48.05 59.12
CA ASN A 312 -11.52 -47.26 58.76
C ASN A 312 -11.39 -45.80 59.22
N LYS A 313 -10.85 -45.57 60.43
CA LYS A 313 -10.59 -44.20 60.94
C LYS A 313 -9.54 -43.49 60.07
N ALA A 314 -8.49 -44.19 59.67
CA ALA A 314 -7.48 -43.70 58.72
C ALA A 314 -8.10 -43.40 57.34
N TYR A 315 -8.96 -44.28 56.82
CA TYR A 315 -9.68 -44.08 55.57
C TYR A 315 -10.53 -42.80 55.58
N LYS A 316 -11.34 -42.57 56.63
CA LYS A 316 -12.14 -41.34 56.78
C LYS A 316 -11.25 -40.08 56.73
N LYS A 317 -10.15 -40.06 57.49
CA LYS A 317 -9.19 -38.94 57.49
C LYS A 317 -8.57 -38.69 56.10
N LEU A 318 -8.14 -39.74 55.40
CA LEU A 318 -7.53 -39.62 54.07
C LEU A 318 -8.54 -39.14 53.02
N ASN A 319 -9.78 -39.62 53.06
CA ASN A 319 -10.84 -39.17 52.15
C ASN A 319 -11.20 -37.69 52.36
N ALA A 320 -11.24 -37.22 53.60
CA ALA A 320 -11.45 -35.80 53.89
C ALA A 320 -10.32 -34.93 53.33
N LYS A 321 -9.05 -35.37 53.48
CA LYS A 321 -7.88 -34.67 52.92
C LYS A 321 -7.88 -34.62 51.39
N LYS A 322 -8.41 -35.66 50.73
CA LYS A 322 -8.49 -35.77 49.26
C LYS A 322 -9.34 -34.67 48.60
N LYS A 323 -10.31 -34.09 49.32
CA LYS A 323 -11.22 -33.07 48.79
C LYS A 323 -10.61 -31.65 48.78
N ASN A 324 -9.50 -31.41 49.48
CA ASN A 324 -8.97 -30.06 49.65
C ASN A 324 -7.56 -29.92 49.02
N LEU A 325 -7.48 -29.27 47.85
CA LEU A 325 -6.23 -29.15 47.09
C LEU A 325 -5.12 -28.42 47.85
N SER A 326 -5.44 -27.38 48.64
CA SER A 326 -4.43 -26.66 49.41
C SER A 326 -3.81 -27.54 50.50
N LYS A 327 -4.59 -28.47 51.08
CA LYS A 327 -4.10 -29.48 52.04
C LYS A 327 -3.34 -30.63 51.38
N LEU A 328 -3.48 -30.83 50.08
CA LEU A 328 -2.76 -31.86 49.31
C LEU A 328 -1.34 -31.41 48.95
N ALA A 329 -1.16 -30.12 48.64
CA ALA A 329 0.13 -29.57 48.23
C ALA A 329 0.42 -28.22 48.94
N PRO A 330 0.60 -28.22 50.27
CA PRO A 330 0.65 -26.99 51.07
C PRO A 330 1.86 -26.10 50.74
N LYS A 331 3.02 -26.68 50.42
CA LYS A 331 4.23 -25.93 50.03
C LYS A 331 3.98 -25.13 48.74
N SER A 332 3.55 -25.79 47.67
CA SER A 332 3.24 -25.13 46.39
C SER A 332 2.06 -24.17 46.49
N PHE A 333 1.07 -24.45 47.34
CA PHE A 333 -0.05 -23.54 47.61
C PHE A 333 0.42 -22.25 48.30
N LYS A 334 1.28 -22.37 49.33
CA LYS A 334 1.87 -21.21 50.02
C LYS A 334 2.68 -20.36 49.06
N THR A 335 3.49 -20.98 48.19
CA THR A 335 4.24 -20.27 47.15
C THR A 335 3.31 -19.56 46.16
N TYR A 336 2.31 -20.26 45.62
CA TYR A 336 1.32 -19.67 44.71
C TYR A 336 0.62 -18.47 45.34
N ASN A 337 0.11 -18.59 46.57
CA ASN A 337 -0.59 -17.48 47.24
C ASN A 337 0.34 -16.30 47.54
N ARG A 338 1.59 -16.55 47.92
CA ARG A 338 2.58 -15.48 48.14
C ARG A 338 2.86 -14.73 46.84
N VAL A 339 3.10 -15.46 45.74
CA VAL A 339 3.31 -14.87 44.42
C VAL A 339 2.07 -14.11 43.97
N LYS A 340 0.87 -14.71 44.06
CA LYS A 340 -0.40 -14.07 43.71
C LYS A 340 -0.59 -12.75 44.46
N LYS A 341 -0.38 -12.73 45.79
CA LYS A 341 -0.54 -11.52 46.61
C LYS A 341 0.48 -10.45 46.26
N ALA A 342 1.74 -10.82 46.03
CA ALA A 342 2.79 -9.89 45.65
C ALA A 342 2.56 -9.28 44.26
N GLN A 343 2.23 -10.12 43.27
CA GLN A 343 1.96 -9.66 41.91
C GLN A 343 0.66 -8.87 41.81
N ALA A 344 -0.39 -9.22 42.59
CA ALA A 344 -1.63 -8.44 42.63
C ALA A 344 -1.38 -6.99 43.12
N LYS A 345 -0.57 -6.80 44.16
CA LYS A 345 -0.19 -5.46 44.63
C LYS A 345 0.54 -4.65 43.56
N LEU A 346 1.48 -5.28 42.85
CA LEU A 346 2.21 -4.66 41.74
C LEU A 346 1.23 -4.24 40.64
N ILE A 347 0.39 -5.17 40.16
CA ILE A 347 -0.60 -4.90 39.10
C ILE A 347 -1.56 -3.77 39.49
N THR A 348 -2.04 -3.75 40.74
CA THR A 348 -2.90 -2.65 41.21
C THR A 348 -2.17 -1.30 41.20
N LYS A 349 -0.91 -1.25 41.65
CA LYS A 349 -0.09 -0.04 41.62
C LYS A 349 0.13 0.43 40.17
N ASP A 350 0.53 -0.48 39.30
CA ASP A 350 0.85 -0.22 37.91
C ASP A 350 -0.40 0.24 37.14
N ASN A 351 -1.55 -0.39 37.35
CA ASN A 351 -2.83 0.05 36.79
C ASN A 351 -3.24 1.45 37.28
N LYS A 352 -3.02 1.77 38.56
CA LYS A 352 -3.27 3.12 39.08
C LYS A 352 -2.40 4.16 38.37
N GLN A 353 -1.13 3.84 38.12
CA GLN A 353 -0.21 4.73 37.42
C GLN A 353 -0.59 4.88 35.93
N ILE A 354 -0.98 3.79 35.26
CA ILE A 354 -1.50 3.83 33.88
C ILE A 354 -2.73 4.74 33.82
N ASN A 355 -3.67 4.64 34.76
CA ASN A 355 -4.86 5.49 34.78
C ASN A 355 -4.49 6.98 34.97
N ALA A 356 -3.52 7.30 35.84
CA ALA A 356 -3.05 8.67 36.00
C ALA A 356 -2.38 9.21 34.73
N TRP A 357 -1.63 8.37 34.03
CA TRP A 357 -1.02 8.71 32.74
C TRP A 357 -2.04 8.88 31.62
N ASN A 358 -3.08 8.04 31.56
CA ASN A 358 -4.19 8.25 30.62
C ASN A 358 -4.90 9.58 30.88
N ALA A 359 -5.17 9.94 32.14
CA ALA A 359 -5.76 11.24 32.48
C ALA A 359 -4.88 12.43 32.07
N LYS A 360 -3.55 12.26 32.11
CA LYS A 360 -2.59 13.27 31.61
C LYS A 360 -2.60 13.36 30.09
N ILE A 361 -2.70 12.24 29.37
CA ILE A 361 -2.92 12.23 27.92
C ILE A 361 -4.22 12.95 27.57
N ASP A 362 -5.32 12.67 28.28
CA ASP A 362 -6.61 13.32 28.04
C ASP A 362 -6.53 14.84 28.28
N HIS A 363 -5.81 15.27 29.32
CA HIS A 363 -5.52 16.69 29.54
C HIS A 363 -4.75 17.29 28.37
N ASN A 364 -3.64 16.66 27.97
CA ASN A 364 -2.81 17.15 26.87
C ASN A 364 -3.61 17.20 25.56
N ASN A 365 -4.47 16.22 25.28
CA ASN A 365 -5.37 16.24 24.13
C ASN A 365 -6.35 17.42 24.19
N ARG A 366 -6.96 17.71 25.36
CA ARG A 366 -7.79 18.91 25.52
C ARG A 366 -7.02 20.21 25.27
N GLU A 367 -5.77 20.29 25.69
CA GLU A 367 -4.93 21.46 25.42
C GLU A 367 -4.60 21.58 23.92
N ILE A 368 -4.31 20.46 23.26
CA ILE A 368 -4.13 20.38 21.80
C ILE A 368 -5.40 20.85 21.09
N ASP A 369 -6.56 20.33 21.47
CA ASP A 369 -7.86 20.69 20.90
C ASP A 369 -8.17 22.17 21.14
N ARG A 370 -7.89 22.70 22.33
CA ARG A 370 -8.07 24.12 22.65
C ARG A 370 -7.16 25.02 21.81
N ILE A 371 -5.91 24.62 21.57
CA ILE A 371 -5.01 25.34 20.66
C ILE A 371 -5.50 25.19 19.20
N GLY A 372 -6.08 24.02 18.87
CA GLY A 372 -6.68 23.68 17.58
C GLY A 372 -8.08 24.21 17.35
N GLN A 373 -8.70 24.94 18.29
CA GLN A 373 -10.07 25.51 18.21
C GLN A 373 -10.32 26.46 17.01
N ARG A 374 -9.40 26.55 16.06
CA ARG A 374 -9.55 27.27 14.82
C ARG A 374 -9.85 26.41 13.60
N ASN A 375 -9.66 25.08 13.61
CA ASN A 375 -10.07 24.19 12.50
C ASN A 375 -9.79 22.70 12.80
N ASP A 376 -10.77 21.80 12.64
CA ASP A 376 -10.58 20.35 12.82
C ASP A 376 -9.62 19.73 11.77
N LEU A 377 -9.47 20.38 10.62
CA LEU A 377 -8.55 19.98 9.56
C LEU A 377 -7.08 20.08 9.98
N PHE A 378 -6.73 20.87 11.01
CA PHE A 378 -5.34 21.03 11.45
C PHE A 378 -4.79 19.73 12.04
N SER A 379 -5.56 19.12 12.95
CA SER A 379 -5.21 17.82 13.53
C SER A 379 -5.21 16.73 12.46
N LYS A 380 -6.19 16.74 11.55
CA LYS A 380 -6.26 15.77 10.45
C LYS A 380 -5.09 15.89 9.49
N TYR A 381 -4.66 17.09 9.11
CA TYR A 381 -3.47 17.30 8.30
C TYR A 381 -2.23 16.76 8.99
N PHE A 382 -2.06 17.07 10.28
CA PHE A 382 -0.90 16.58 11.03
C PHE A 382 -0.85 15.05 11.10
N ASP A 383 -1.99 14.39 11.29
CA ASP A 383 -2.04 12.93 11.32
C ASP A 383 -1.83 12.33 9.93
N LEU A 384 -2.45 12.89 8.88
CA LEU A 384 -2.32 12.42 7.50
C LEU A 384 -0.92 12.65 6.92
N SER A 385 -0.32 13.82 7.13
CA SER A 385 1.02 14.16 6.60
C SER A 385 2.13 13.25 7.10
N LYS A 386 1.97 12.65 8.29
CA LYS A 386 2.90 11.64 8.82
C LYS A 386 2.83 10.30 8.10
N LEU A 387 1.75 10.06 7.36
CA LEU A 387 1.52 8.81 6.63
C LEU A 387 2.01 8.90 5.18
N LEU A 388 2.33 10.12 4.74
CA LEU A 388 2.85 10.38 3.41
C LEU A 388 4.36 10.25 3.40
N THR A 389 4.87 9.61 2.36
CA THR A 389 6.26 9.73 1.93
C THR A 389 6.22 10.25 0.51
N ILE A 390 6.95 11.33 0.22
CA ILE A 390 6.98 11.95 -1.09
C ILE A 390 8.42 11.90 -1.56
N SER A 391 8.66 11.40 -2.78
CA SER A 391 9.99 11.45 -3.38
C SER A 391 10.40 12.90 -3.68
N PRO A 392 11.70 13.19 -3.87
CA PRO A 392 12.10 14.41 -4.54
C PRO A 392 11.39 14.56 -5.89
N VAL A 393 11.23 15.81 -6.34
CA VAL A 393 10.77 16.08 -7.71
C VAL A 393 11.81 15.53 -8.68
N THR A 394 11.37 14.72 -9.62
CA THR A 394 12.20 14.04 -10.62
C THR A 394 11.54 14.14 -11.99
N ASN A 395 12.33 13.93 -13.05
CA ASN A 395 11.78 13.48 -14.31
C ASN A 395 10.98 12.17 -14.11
N ILE A 396 9.68 12.22 -14.37
CA ILE A 396 8.73 11.10 -14.32
C ILE A 396 8.32 10.61 -15.72
N GLY A 397 8.82 11.25 -16.79
CA GLY A 397 8.26 11.08 -18.13
C GLY A 397 6.80 11.56 -18.17
N HIS A 398 5.95 10.85 -18.89
CA HIS A 398 4.50 11.01 -18.84
C HIS A 398 3.96 10.58 -17.47
N GLY A 399 4.59 9.60 -16.82
CA GLY A 399 4.29 9.23 -15.45
C GLY A 399 3.21 8.15 -15.28
N GLN A 400 2.65 7.64 -16.38
CA GLN A 400 1.71 6.51 -16.38
C GLN A 400 2.37 5.17 -16.03
N THR A 401 3.65 5.04 -16.35
CA THR A 401 4.38 3.78 -16.19
C THR A 401 5.00 3.63 -14.79
N LEU A 402 4.16 3.48 -13.76
CA LEU A 402 4.59 3.06 -12.42
C LEU A 402 4.18 1.60 -12.19
N SER A 403 5.12 0.75 -11.79
CA SER A 403 4.92 -0.71 -11.69
C SER A 403 5.50 -1.28 -10.40
N TYR A 404 4.91 -2.34 -9.88
CA TYR A 404 5.47 -3.10 -8.75
C TYR A 404 5.98 -4.45 -9.22
N ASN A 405 7.20 -4.82 -8.84
CA ASN A 405 7.72 -6.15 -9.03
C ASN A 405 7.65 -6.95 -7.72
N PRO A 406 6.74 -7.95 -7.63
CA PRO A 406 6.58 -8.75 -6.42
C PRO A 406 7.75 -9.69 -6.13
N SER A 407 8.60 -10.01 -7.11
CA SER A 407 9.71 -10.96 -6.95
C SER A 407 10.87 -10.41 -6.12
N ASN A 408 11.11 -9.09 -6.20
CA ASN A 408 12.18 -8.41 -5.47
C ASN A 408 11.67 -7.29 -4.55
N ASN A 409 10.35 -7.06 -4.52
CA ASN A 409 9.71 -6.05 -3.69
C ASN A 409 10.06 -4.60 -4.06
N HIS A 410 10.33 -4.32 -5.34
CA HIS A 410 10.71 -3.00 -5.82
C HIS A 410 9.63 -2.35 -6.69
N VAL A 411 9.70 -1.03 -6.82
CA VAL A 411 8.84 -0.20 -7.68
C VAL A 411 9.67 0.29 -8.85
N TYR A 412 9.08 0.33 -10.04
CA TYR A 412 9.72 0.71 -11.29
C TYR A 412 8.97 1.88 -11.90
N LEU A 413 9.70 2.91 -12.30
CA LEU A 413 9.17 4.06 -13.02
C LEU A 413 9.82 4.10 -14.40
N ALA A 414 9.04 3.87 -15.46
CA ALA A 414 9.52 4.22 -16.80
C ALA A 414 9.34 5.72 -17.01
N GLN A 415 10.40 6.36 -17.52
CA GLN A 415 10.47 7.81 -17.69
C GLN A 415 10.27 8.13 -19.17
N ASP A 416 9.12 7.71 -19.69
CA ASP A 416 8.78 7.79 -21.10
C ASP A 416 8.22 9.16 -21.47
N ASP A 417 8.84 9.87 -22.41
CA ASP A 417 8.40 11.19 -22.90
C ASP A 417 7.92 11.13 -24.37
N LYS A 418 7.81 9.92 -24.91
CA LYS A 418 7.39 9.61 -26.28
C LYS A 418 6.51 8.37 -26.30
N LEU A 419 5.50 8.38 -27.18
CA LEU A 419 4.57 7.28 -27.37
C LEU A 419 4.87 6.53 -28.66
N GLY A 420 4.89 5.19 -28.60
CA GLY A 420 4.91 4.34 -29.79
C GLY A 420 6.27 4.28 -30.50
N VAL A 421 6.34 4.71 -31.77
CA VAL A 421 7.54 4.58 -32.61
C VAL A 421 8.42 5.83 -32.48
N VAL A 422 9.71 5.62 -32.27
CA VAL A 422 10.69 6.67 -31.96
C VAL A 422 11.91 6.62 -32.89
N GLY A 423 12.79 7.62 -32.78
CA GLY A 423 14.07 7.68 -33.49
C GLY A 423 15.06 6.61 -33.03
N ASP A 424 16.12 6.42 -33.83
CA ASP A 424 17.16 5.43 -33.57
C ASP A 424 18.11 5.80 -32.41
N ASP A 425 18.09 7.06 -32.00
CA ASP A 425 18.81 7.62 -30.85
C ASP A 425 18.05 7.46 -29.52
N PHE A 426 16.77 7.09 -29.56
CA PHE A 426 15.92 6.98 -28.37
C PHE A 426 16.31 5.79 -27.48
N TYR A 427 16.37 6.06 -26.18
CA TYR A 427 16.57 5.06 -25.13
C TYR A 427 15.39 5.09 -24.17
N ASN A 428 14.76 3.94 -23.99
CA ASN A 428 13.87 3.72 -22.86
C ASN A 428 14.69 3.77 -21.58
N GLN A 429 14.18 4.47 -20.57
CA GLN A 429 14.79 4.51 -19.25
C GLN A 429 13.76 4.08 -18.20
N VAL A 430 14.17 3.13 -17.35
CA VAL A 430 13.37 2.67 -16.22
C VAL A 430 14.21 2.76 -14.95
N THR A 431 13.71 3.48 -13.96
CA THR A 431 14.36 3.56 -12.65
C THR A 431 13.69 2.60 -11.67
N GLU A 432 14.48 1.71 -11.09
CA GLU A 432 14.10 0.78 -10.03
C GLU A 432 14.32 1.43 -8.67
N MET A 433 13.35 1.30 -7.77
CA MET A 433 13.36 1.87 -6.43
C MET A 433 12.93 0.84 -5.38
N ASP A 434 13.56 0.89 -4.22
CA ASP A 434 13.10 0.13 -3.05
C ASP A 434 11.68 0.59 -2.66
N ALA A 435 10.71 -0.33 -2.61
CA ALA A 435 9.31 0.04 -2.36
C ALA A 435 9.08 0.60 -0.95
N GLU A 436 9.93 0.29 0.03
CA GLU A 436 9.79 0.79 1.40
C GLU A 436 10.33 2.21 1.54
N LYS A 437 11.56 2.44 1.06
CA LYS A 437 12.33 3.66 1.25
C LYS A 437 12.21 4.65 0.10
N MET A 438 11.74 4.23 -1.08
CA MET A 438 11.67 5.03 -2.31
C MET A 438 13.02 5.53 -2.82
N ASN A 439 14.11 4.85 -2.43
CA ASN A 439 15.45 5.17 -2.92
C ASN A 439 15.69 4.46 -4.25
N PRO A 440 16.33 5.10 -5.24
CA PRO A 440 16.79 4.41 -6.45
C PRO A 440 17.79 3.32 -6.08
N VAL A 441 17.68 2.17 -6.74
CA VAL A 441 18.59 1.04 -6.56
C VAL A 441 19.25 0.63 -7.88
N HIS A 442 18.59 0.83 -9.02
CA HIS A 442 19.12 0.49 -10.32
C HIS A 442 18.48 1.33 -11.44
N VAL A 443 19.19 1.49 -12.55
CA VAL A 443 18.68 2.12 -13.78
C VAL A 443 18.81 1.16 -14.95
N TYR A 444 17.74 0.99 -15.71
CA TYR A 444 17.74 0.22 -16.96
C TYR A 444 17.62 1.16 -18.14
N ARG A 445 18.52 1.03 -19.11
CA ARG A 445 18.52 1.82 -20.34
C ARG A 445 18.54 0.89 -21.55
N PHE A 446 17.54 0.97 -22.43
CA PHE A 446 17.53 0.07 -23.58
C PHE A 446 16.80 0.62 -24.80
N LYS A 447 17.23 0.18 -25.99
CA LYS A 447 16.48 0.36 -27.22
C LYS A 447 15.67 -0.89 -27.54
N LEU A 448 14.53 -0.71 -28.20
CA LEU A 448 13.72 -1.80 -28.75
C LEU A 448 13.71 -1.67 -30.27
N ASN A 449 14.71 -2.23 -30.95
CA ASN A 449 14.87 -2.11 -32.39
C ASN A 449 14.44 -3.38 -33.11
N ASN A 450 13.39 -3.27 -33.93
CA ASN A 450 13.01 -4.26 -34.91
C ASN A 450 13.27 -3.75 -36.33
N LYS A 451 14.41 -4.13 -36.92
CA LYS A 451 14.73 -3.84 -38.34
C LYS A 451 14.60 -2.35 -38.71
N GLY A 452 15.05 -1.46 -37.83
CA GLY A 452 14.99 0.00 -38.01
C GLY A 452 13.71 0.65 -37.44
N HIS A 453 12.81 -0.13 -36.85
CA HIS A 453 11.66 0.37 -36.11
C HIS A 453 11.95 0.35 -34.61
N TYR A 454 11.98 1.52 -33.98
CA TYR A 454 12.29 1.67 -32.56
C TYR A 454 11.02 1.91 -31.75
N TYR A 455 10.86 1.22 -30.62
CA TYR A 455 9.70 1.37 -29.74
C TYR A 455 10.05 2.08 -28.44
N ALA A 456 9.20 3.03 -28.04
CA ALA A 456 9.10 3.52 -26.68
C ALA A 456 8.12 2.66 -25.87
N ILE A 457 8.48 2.34 -24.64
CA ILE A 457 7.56 1.75 -23.69
C ILE A 457 6.72 2.85 -23.05
N HIS A 458 5.43 2.62 -22.97
CA HIS A 458 4.47 3.50 -22.29
C HIS A 458 3.65 2.72 -21.24
N THR A 459 4.06 1.48 -21.00
CA THR A 459 3.45 0.57 -20.05
C THR A 459 4.55 -0.36 -19.55
N LEU A 460 4.39 -0.89 -18.35
CA LEU A 460 5.29 -1.88 -17.78
C LEU A 460 4.59 -2.58 -16.63
N THR A 461 4.77 -3.88 -16.50
CA THR A 461 4.40 -4.62 -15.30
C THR A 461 5.27 -5.85 -15.13
N PHE A 462 5.15 -6.49 -13.96
CA PHE A 462 5.90 -7.69 -13.63
C PHE A 462 4.97 -8.74 -13.03
N ASP A 463 5.17 -10.00 -13.41
CA ASP A 463 4.47 -11.12 -12.78
C ASP A 463 5.14 -11.54 -11.45
N ASN A 464 4.56 -12.56 -10.80
CA ASN A 464 5.09 -13.11 -9.53
C ASN A 464 6.53 -13.65 -9.63
N ASP A 465 6.96 -14.05 -10.83
CA ASP A 465 8.30 -14.60 -11.09
C ASP A 465 9.31 -13.50 -11.49
N GLY A 466 8.86 -12.25 -11.62
CA GLY A 466 9.69 -11.12 -12.06
C GLY A 466 9.89 -11.04 -13.57
N ASN A 467 9.10 -11.77 -14.37
CA ASN A 467 9.09 -11.55 -15.82
C ASN A 467 8.42 -10.21 -16.11
N ALA A 468 8.98 -9.46 -17.06
CA ALA A 468 8.53 -8.12 -17.42
C ALA A 468 7.59 -8.17 -18.63
N TYR A 469 6.58 -7.32 -18.64
CA TYR A 469 5.61 -7.19 -19.72
C TYR A 469 5.34 -5.72 -20.02
N PHE A 470 5.19 -5.40 -21.31
CA PHE A 470 4.63 -4.13 -21.75
C PHE A 470 3.76 -4.36 -22.97
N GLY A 471 3.01 -3.33 -23.36
CA GLY A 471 2.19 -3.38 -24.55
C GLY A 471 2.13 -2.05 -25.28
N VAL A 472 1.84 -2.17 -26.57
CA VAL A 472 1.75 -1.05 -27.51
C VAL A 472 0.44 -1.20 -28.29
N ARG A 473 -0.32 -0.11 -28.37
CA ARG A 473 -1.49 -0.03 -29.25
C ARG A 473 -1.01 -0.04 -30.70
N GLY A 474 -1.55 -0.98 -31.48
CA GLY A 474 -1.15 -1.24 -32.86
C GLY A 474 -0.49 -2.60 -33.03
N GLY A 475 -0.38 -3.00 -34.29
CA GLY A 475 0.29 -4.21 -34.73
C GLY A 475 1.01 -3.97 -36.05
N PRO A 476 1.61 -5.02 -36.65
CA PRO A 476 2.22 -4.91 -37.98
C PRO A 476 1.25 -4.28 -38.99
N LYS A 477 1.78 -3.56 -40.00
CA LYS A 477 1.06 -2.70 -40.97
C LYS A 477 -0.28 -3.22 -41.54
N LYS A 478 -0.53 -4.54 -41.52
CA LYS A 478 -1.77 -5.19 -42.01
C LYS A 478 -2.79 -5.55 -40.93
N MET A 479 -2.52 -5.26 -39.65
CA MET A 479 -3.32 -5.70 -38.49
C MET A 479 -3.73 -4.48 -37.64
N LYS A 480 -4.48 -3.55 -38.25
CA LYS A 480 -5.00 -2.34 -37.57
C LYS A 480 -6.03 -2.69 -36.50
N GLY A 481 -6.21 -1.80 -35.51
CA GLY A 481 -7.18 -1.99 -34.43
C GLY A 481 -6.81 -3.13 -33.46
N THR A 482 -5.51 -3.40 -33.33
CA THR A 482 -4.99 -4.45 -32.44
C THR A 482 -4.06 -3.86 -31.38
N TYR A 483 -3.65 -4.71 -30.44
CA TYR A 483 -2.71 -4.41 -29.39
C TYR A 483 -1.64 -5.51 -29.36
N THR A 484 -0.37 -5.10 -29.37
CA THR A 484 0.78 -6.01 -29.32
C THR A 484 1.33 -6.05 -27.90
N LEU A 485 1.31 -7.23 -27.29
CA LEU A 485 1.98 -7.49 -26.03
C LEU A 485 3.43 -7.92 -26.26
N PHE A 486 4.27 -7.61 -25.29
CA PHE A 486 5.65 -8.04 -25.21
C PHE A 486 5.89 -8.68 -23.85
N HIS A 487 6.71 -9.73 -23.81
CA HIS A 487 7.12 -10.39 -22.58
C HIS A 487 8.63 -10.60 -22.59
N GLY A 488 9.25 -10.66 -21.42
CA GLY A 488 10.69 -10.84 -21.32
C GLY A 488 11.26 -10.68 -19.93
N THR A 489 12.53 -10.30 -19.87
CA THR A 489 13.28 -10.13 -18.63
C THR A 489 13.92 -8.75 -18.59
N MET A 490 13.87 -8.12 -17.42
CA MET A 490 14.59 -6.87 -17.14
C MET A 490 15.20 -6.96 -15.75
N ASN A 491 16.50 -7.22 -15.68
CA ASN A 491 17.26 -7.34 -14.43
C ASN A 491 18.75 -7.04 -14.69
N GLU A 492 19.57 -7.11 -13.64
CA GLU A 492 21.01 -6.80 -13.71
C GLU A 492 21.77 -7.61 -14.77
N SER A 493 21.33 -8.85 -15.07
CA SER A 493 21.97 -9.72 -16.05
C SER A 493 21.66 -9.35 -17.50
N GLY A 494 20.63 -8.53 -17.74
CA GLY A 494 20.27 -8.07 -19.08
C GLY A 494 18.81 -7.72 -19.25
N ILE A 495 18.52 -7.14 -20.42
CA ILE A 495 17.19 -6.66 -20.80
C ILE A 495 16.85 -7.25 -22.17
N GLN A 496 15.76 -8.02 -22.23
CA GLN A 496 15.29 -8.68 -23.44
C GLN A 496 13.77 -8.77 -23.45
N PHE A 497 13.16 -8.48 -24.60
CA PHE A 497 11.71 -8.55 -24.82
C PHE A 497 11.41 -9.18 -26.17
N THR A 498 10.43 -10.08 -26.18
CA THR A 498 9.91 -10.75 -27.37
C THR A 498 8.45 -10.34 -27.58
N PRO A 499 8.02 -10.01 -28.81
CA PRO A 499 6.62 -9.76 -29.11
C PRO A 499 5.79 -11.06 -29.02
N VAL A 500 4.61 -10.96 -28.42
CA VAL A 500 3.61 -12.04 -28.39
C VAL A 500 2.96 -12.17 -29.77
N LYS A 501 2.82 -13.40 -30.28
CA LYS A 501 2.28 -13.67 -31.63
C LYS A 501 0.80 -13.35 -31.77
N GLY A 502 0.02 -13.61 -30.72
CA GLY A 502 -1.42 -13.38 -30.68
C GLY A 502 -1.74 -11.92 -30.37
N LEU A 503 -2.22 -11.19 -31.38
CA LEU A 503 -2.61 -9.79 -31.25
C LEU A 503 -4.04 -9.66 -30.75
N VAL A 504 -4.24 -8.84 -29.73
CA VAL A 504 -5.54 -8.62 -29.09
C VAL A 504 -6.32 -7.57 -29.87
N LYS A 505 -7.61 -7.77 -30.14
CA LYS A 505 -8.43 -6.71 -30.74
C LYS A 505 -8.64 -5.57 -29.74
N TRP A 506 -8.44 -4.32 -30.17
CA TRP A 506 -8.46 -3.13 -29.32
C TRP A 506 -9.55 -2.14 -29.76
N PRO A 507 -10.79 -2.26 -29.24
CA PRO A 507 -11.86 -1.29 -29.51
C PRO A 507 -11.77 -0.04 -28.63
N GLY A 508 -10.85 -0.01 -27.66
CA GLY A 508 -10.62 1.11 -26.75
C GLY A 508 -9.96 2.32 -27.39
N SER A 509 -9.82 3.37 -26.58
CA SER A 509 -9.12 4.59 -26.93
C SER A 509 -7.61 4.49 -26.65
N PHE A 510 -7.09 5.36 -25.79
CA PHE A 510 -5.67 5.47 -25.44
C PHE A 510 -5.20 4.24 -24.64
N ASN A 511 -3.91 3.94 -24.76
CA ASN A 511 -3.26 2.86 -24.02
C ASN A 511 -2.79 3.41 -22.67
N GLN A 512 -3.60 3.24 -21.62
CA GLN A 512 -3.36 3.85 -20.32
C GLN A 512 -2.51 3.00 -19.38
N GLY A 513 -2.27 1.72 -19.71
CA GLY A 513 -1.50 0.87 -18.80
C GLY A 513 -1.53 -0.61 -19.12
N VAL A 514 -0.51 -1.30 -18.59
CA VAL A 514 -0.49 -2.75 -18.39
C VAL A 514 -0.18 -3.00 -16.92
N THR A 515 -0.94 -3.86 -16.28
CA THR A 515 -0.78 -4.20 -14.85
C THR A 515 -0.97 -5.70 -14.64
N TYR A 516 -0.65 -6.19 -13.45
CA TYR A 516 -0.72 -7.61 -13.10
C TYR A 516 -1.54 -7.84 -11.84
N ASN A 517 -2.49 -8.78 -11.90
CA ASN A 517 -3.21 -9.24 -10.73
C ASN A 517 -2.60 -10.54 -10.22
N ARG A 518 -1.94 -10.45 -9.06
CA ARG A 518 -1.26 -11.57 -8.40
C ARG A 518 -2.23 -12.64 -7.90
N ASN A 519 -3.51 -12.32 -7.71
CA ASN A 519 -4.51 -13.22 -7.16
C ASN A 519 -4.99 -14.27 -8.17
N ASN A 520 -5.06 -13.92 -9.47
CA ASN A 520 -5.55 -14.80 -10.53
C ASN A 520 -4.54 -15.05 -11.66
N ASN A 521 -3.32 -14.52 -11.55
CA ASN A 521 -2.24 -14.68 -12.52
C ASN A 521 -2.59 -14.16 -13.93
N ARG A 522 -3.21 -12.98 -14.00
CA ARG A 522 -3.61 -12.35 -15.28
C ARG A 522 -2.97 -10.98 -15.46
N LEU A 523 -2.57 -10.67 -16.69
CA LEU A 523 -2.28 -9.31 -17.13
C LEU A 523 -3.58 -8.57 -17.39
N TYR A 524 -3.59 -7.28 -17.10
CA TYR A 524 -4.70 -6.38 -17.38
C TYR A 524 -4.20 -5.21 -18.23
N LEU A 525 -4.89 -4.96 -19.33
CA LEU A 525 -4.63 -3.86 -20.26
C LEU A 525 -5.70 -2.80 -20.05
N LEU A 526 -5.28 -1.54 -19.96
CA LEU A 526 -6.13 -0.42 -19.59
C LEU A 526 -6.29 0.56 -20.74
N SER A 527 -7.52 1.00 -20.95
CA SER A 527 -7.92 2.14 -21.78
C SER A 527 -8.97 2.94 -20.99
N ASN A 528 -9.26 4.15 -21.42
CA ASN A 528 -10.47 4.83 -20.94
C ASN A 528 -11.69 3.94 -21.20
N ASP A 529 -12.49 3.72 -20.16
CA ASP A 529 -13.71 2.92 -20.19
C ASP A 529 -13.57 1.45 -20.63
N MET A 530 -12.35 0.89 -20.66
CA MET A 530 -12.14 -0.52 -21.01
C MET A 530 -10.98 -1.15 -20.24
N ILE A 531 -11.24 -2.36 -19.76
CA ILE A 531 -10.24 -3.26 -19.17
C ILE A 531 -10.26 -4.56 -19.98
N ILE A 532 -9.08 -5.02 -20.41
CA ILE A 532 -8.89 -6.35 -21.00
C ILE A 532 -8.05 -7.17 -20.03
N SER A 533 -8.33 -8.46 -19.84
CA SER A 533 -7.43 -9.34 -19.09
C SER A 533 -7.10 -10.63 -19.82
N ILE A 534 -5.88 -11.14 -19.63
CA ILE A 534 -5.34 -12.34 -20.31
C ILE A 534 -4.47 -13.12 -19.31
N PRO A 535 -4.57 -14.46 -19.23
CA PRO A 535 -3.68 -15.26 -18.37
C PRO A 535 -2.21 -15.08 -18.75
N VAL A 536 -1.35 -14.92 -17.74
CA VAL A 536 0.10 -14.79 -17.95
C VAL A 536 0.69 -16.00 -18.67
N ASP A 537 0.25 -17.21 -18.31
CA ASP A 537 0.80 -18.43 -18.89
C ASP A 537 0.53 -18.53 -20.40
N GLU A 538 -0.65 -18.11 -20.86
CA GLU A 538 -0.98 -18.11 -22.28
C GLU A 538 -0.21 -17.03 -23.06
N VAL A 539 0.07 -15.89 -22.41
CA VAL A 539 0.93 -14.82 -22.97
C VAL A 539 2.36 -15.32 -23.16
N LYS A 540 2.95 -15.95 -22.12
CA LYS A 540 4.34 -16.46 -22.16
C LYS A 540 4.50 -17.61 -23.16
N ASN A 541 3.49 -18.46 -23.29
CA ASN A 541 3.52 -19.64 -24.14
C ASN A 541 3.05 -19.37 -25.59
N ASP A 542 2.71 -18.13 -25.95
CA ASP A 542 2.18 -17.76 -27.27
C ASP A 542 0.92 -18.57 -27.67
N ASN A 543 0.04 -18.88 -26.70
CA ASN A 543 -1.08 -19.81 -26.89
C ASN A 543 -2.46 -19.21 -26.56
N ILE A 544 -2.55 -17.88 -26.49
CA ILE A 544 -3.79 -17.16 -26.17
C ILE A 544 -4.93 -17.56 -27.10
N GLN A 545 -6.01 -18.08 -26.53
CA GLN A 545 -7.23 -18.43 -27.25
C GLN A 545 -8.31 -17.34 -27.09
N PRO A 546 -9.33 -17.31 -27.98
CA PRO A 546 -10.40 -16.32 -27.90
C PRO A 546 -11.11 -16.23 -26.55
N GLN A 547 -11.32 -17.36 -25.87
CA GLN A 547 -11.97 -17.40 -24.55
C GLN A 547 -11.09 -16.87 -23.42
N ASP A 548 -9.77 -16.82 -23.60
CA ASP A 548 -8.84 -16.36 -22.57
C ASP A 548 -8.82 -14.83 -22.48
N VAL A 549 -9.24 -14.15 -23.54
CA VAL A 549 -9.32 -12.69 -23.57
C VAL A 549 -10.65 -12.24 -22.96
N HIS A 550 -10.57 -11.63 -21.79
CA HIS A 550 -11.72 -11.07 -21.10
C HIS A 550 -11.82 -9.58 -21.40
N TYR A 551 -13.02 -9.09 -21.70
CA TYR A 551 -13.28 -7.66 -21.85
C TYR A 551 -14.28 -7.19 -20.80
N THR A 552 -14.04 -6.03 -20.20
CA THR A 552 -14.99 -5.32 -19.35
C THR A 552 -15.02 -3.86 -19.79
N THR A 553 -16.19 -3.35 -20.16
CA THR A 553 -16.34 -1.96 -20.62
C THR A 553 -17.25 -1.17 -19.69
N PHE A 554 -17.02 0.15 -19.65
CA PHE A 554 -17.76 1.10 -18.83
C PHE A 554 -18.31 2.23 -19.70
N GLY A 555 -19.20 3.03 -19.13
CA GLY A 555 -19.74 4.24 -19.74
C GLY A 555 -19.51 5.44 -18.83
N THR A 556 -18.33 5.54 -18.24
CA THR A 556 -18.00 6.60 -17.27
C THR A 556 -17.75 7.93 -17.96
N ASN A 557 -17.22 7.90 -19.20
CA ASN A 557 -16.71 9.06 -19.91
C ASN A 557 -15.63 9.80 -19.10
N ARG A 558 -14.90 9.06 -18.24
CA ARG A 558 -13.77 9.56 -17.44
C ARG A 558 -12.47 9.09 -18.07
N GLU A 559 -11.39 9.79 -17.74
CA GLU A 559 -10.04 9.37 -18.08
C GLU A 559 -9.51 8.42 -17.01
N PHE A 560 -8.97 7.27 -17.45
CA PHE A 560 -8.39 6.25 -16.59
C PHE A 560 -6.87 6.38 -16.66
N GLU A 561 -6.19 6.39 -15.53
CA GLU A 561 -4.73 6.60 -15.48
C GLU A 561 -3.97 5.36 -15.06
N SER A 562 -4.56 4.54 -14.19
CA SER A 562 -3.91 3.33 -13.72
C SER A 562 -4.88 2.36 -13.08
N LEU A 563 -4.52 1.08 -13.14
CA LEU A 563 -5.19 -0.01 -12.45
C LEU A 563 -4.13 -0.80 -11.67
N SER A 564 -4.43 -1.10 -10.42
CA SER A 564 -3.59 -1.98 -9.59
C SER A 564 -4.44 -2.84 -8.67
N PHE A 565 -3.86 -3.91 -8.13
CA PHE A 565 -4.59 -4.88 -7.30
C PHE A 565 -4.02 -4.98 -5.90
N ASP A 566 -4.89 -5.10 -4.90
CA ASP A 566 -4.47 -5.57 -3.58
C ASP A 566 -4.23 -7.09 -3.57
N SER A 567 -3.66 -7.61 -2.49
CA SER A 567 -3.35 -9.04 -2.34
C SER A 567 -4.59 -9.96 -2.40
N SER A 568 -5.79 -9.40 -2.25
CA SER A 568 -7.07 -10.13 -2.33
C SER A 568 -7.72 -10.01 -3.72
N GLY A 569 -7.05 -9.36 -4.68
CA GLY A 569 -7.52 -9.22 -6.06
C GLY A 569 -8.52 -8.10 -6.28
N TYR A 570 -8.75 -7.21 -5.31
CA TYR A 570 -9.58 -6.03 -5.56
C TYR A 570 -8.81 -5.02 -6.41
N GLY A 571 -9.44 -4.53 -7.47
CA GLY A 571 -8.89 -3.50 -8.34
C GLY A 571 -9.02 -2.11 -7.73
N TYR A 572 -7.98 -1.31 -7.89
CA TYR A 572 -7.88 0.11 -7.53
C TYR A 572 -7.60 0.87 -8.82
N LEU A 573 -8.58 1.65 -9.26
CA LEU A 573 -8.56 2.39 -10.52
C LEU A 573 -8.43 3.89 -10.21
N VAL A 574 -7.40 4.53 -10.76
CA VAL A 574 -7.25 5.99 -10.70
C VAL A 574 -7.94 6.61 -11.91
N VAL A 575 -8.79 7.61 -11.66
CA VAL A 575 -9.48 8.36 -12.72
C VAL A 575 -9.31 9.86 -12.52
N LEU A 576 -9.21 10.65 -13.61
CA LEU A 576 -9.03 12.11 -13.56
C LEU A 576 -10.34 12.90 -13.73
N TRP A 577 -10.20 14.22 -13.94
CA TRP A 577 -11.29 15.20 -14.04
C TRP A 577 -12.06 15.32 -12.73
N ARG A 578 -11.27 15.69 -11.70
CA ARG A 578 -11.36 15.40 -10.25
C ARG A 578 -10.84 14.01 -9.92
N SER A 579 -9.61 13.97 -9.44
CA SER A 579 -8.88 12.74 -9.24
C SER A 579 -9.48 11.89 -8.13
N GLU A 580 -9.76 10.63 -8.46
CA GLU A 580 -10.39 9.66 -7.57
C GLU A 580 -9.67 8.33 -7.64
N VAL A 581 -9.57 7.67 -6.49
CA VAL A 581 -9.29 6.23 -6.43
C VAL A 581 -10.62 5.52 -6.29
N LEU A 582 -10.97 4.71 -7.29
CA LEU A 582 -12.10 3.82 -7.24
C LEU A 582 -11.62 2.41 -6.82
N LYS A 583 -12.34 1.74 -5.94
CA LYS A 583 -12.09 0.34 -5.57
C LYS A 583 -13.20 -0.55 -6.13
N SER A 584 -12.84 -1.70 -6.68
CA SER A 584 -13.82 -2.70 -7.10
C SER A 584 -14.61 -3.21 -5.90
N THR A 585 -15.91 -3.51 -6.07
CA THR A 585 -16.75 -4.01 -4.97
C THR A 585 -16.53 -5.50 -4.67
N THR A 586 -15.96 -6.21 -5.62
CA THR A 586 -15.52 -7.61 -5.54
C THR A 586 -14.12 -7.73 -6.14
N PRO A 587 -13.34 -8.77 -5.80
CA PRO A 587 -12.14 -9.10 -6.57
C PRO A 587 -12.48 -9.22 -8.05
N ILE A 588 -11.57 -8.78 -8.92
CA ILE A 588 -11.74 -8.85 -10.37
C ILE A 588 -11.20 -10.20 -10.84
N ASP A 589 -12.01 -10.89 -11.65
CA ASP A 589 -11.71 -12.22 -12.20
C ASP A 589 -10.78 -12.21 -13.42
#